data_AF-A0A6N6SLW5-F1
#
_entry.id   AF-A0A6N6SLW5-F1
#
_cell.length_a   1.000
_cell.length_b   1.000
_cell.length_c   1.000
_cell.angle_alpha   90.00
_cell.angle_beta   90.00
_cell.angle_gamma   90.00
#
_symmetry.space_group_name_H-M   'P 1'
#
loop_
_entity.id
_entity.type
_entity.pdbx_description
1 polymer ?
#
loop_
_entity_poly.entity_id
_entity_poly.type
_entity_poly.pdbx_seq_one_letter_code
_entity_poly.pdbx_strand_id
1 'polypeptide(L)'
;MKICISNFGPIKKFEIDLSKKITLIYGENNIGKSYAMSIVYMLLKALSNVEVKRERINEFGSLFSSREKADFEEAMEVIGKDFVSESISDRNLDLFRNHLSHFIESILSETFVRSFREYLSSSYGNYDWIRNQFARKSISPEIEILTKSFNISLKINDEGSNSNVIRVDFANDFFTEICEDLSRTENFSPNFYDKIYRKFFIELFNQVRENSFNLNYLPAARSGIYFGFSNFGTFIAKINLCQRGKEQLSFTIPHTTVPISDFILKFSEAKIDFVKNKFSTIAGKIETQILKGTVELEKETGKIRYFSDEIGKVFELSNTSSMVSEISILTAFIKFILYEEKVNGFRGRQTEVEKGNVNSLHSQPLLFIEEPEAHLHPKTQIKLMKLLIELSKAGVQVIMTTHSDFMLNTLSNQILSEKIKSNDVGSILMVFSKEGSVSSDKMQPQEDGIRDQNFLKTTEELYRERIRLHEKRNAKLDSKDRK
;
A
#
# COMPACT_ATOMS: atom_id res chain seq x y z
N MET A 1 -12.10 -1.26 0.48
CA MET A 1 -11.44 -2.53 0.08
C MET A 1 -10.71 -3.14 1.26
N LYS A 2 -10.83 -4.46 1.46
CA LYS A 2 -10.00 -5.25 2.39
C LYS A 2 -9.11 -6.20 1.60
N ILE A 3 -7.91 -6.47 2.10
CA ILE A 3 -6.98 -7.45 1.51
C ILE A 3 -6.62 -8.48 2.59
N CYS A 4 -6.80 -9.76 2.26
CA CYS A 4 -6.33 -10.89 3.06
C CYS A 4 -5.16 -11.56 2.34
N ILE A 5 -4.06 -11.78 3.04
CA ILE A 5 -2.85 -12.46 2.55
C ILE A 5 -2.68 -13.72 3.39
N SER A 6 -2.58 -14.87 2.73
CA SER A 6 -2.47 -16.18 3.37
C SER A 6 -1.27 -16.95 2.83
N ASN A 7 -0.49 -17.54 3.73
CA ASN A 7 0.64 -18.43 3.43
C ASN A 7 1.76 -17.82 2.56
N PHE A 8 2.17 -16.59 2.89
CA PHE A 8 3.26 -15.88 2.22
C PHE A 8 4.49 -15.74 3.12
N GLY A 9 5.64 -16.34 2.76
CA GLY A 9 6.90 -16.24 3.51
C GLY A 9 6.74 -16.54 5.00
N PRO A 10 6.90 -15.57 5.92
CA PRO A 10 6.64 -15.76 7.35
C PRO A 10 5.17 -15.64 7.77
N ILE A 11 4.28 -15.23 6.87
CA ILE A 11 2.87 -14.91 7.15
C ILE A 11 2.00 -16.13 6.92
N LYS A 12 1.28 -16.54 7.95
CA LYS A 12 0.17 -17.49 7.84
C LYS A 12 -1.10 -16.79 7.36
N LYS A 13 -1.49 -15.70 8.02
CA LYS A 13 -2.68 -14.90 7.69
C LYS A 13 -2.46 -13.43 8.07
N PHE A 14 -2.76 -12.51 7.18
CA PHE A 14 -2.71 -11.07 7.43
C PHE A 14 -3.90 -10.40 6.74
N GLU A 15 -4.65 -9.58 7.47
CA GLU A 15 -5.76 -8.80 6.92
C GLU A 15 -5.50 -7.30 7.11
N ILE A 16 -5.75 -6.51 6.06
CA ILE A 16 -5.69 -5.05 6.11
C ILE A 16 -6.92 -4.42 5.45
N ASP A 17 -7.48 -3.41 6.12
CA ASP A 17 -8.58 -2.59 5.60
C ASP A 17 -8.02 -1.27 5.06
N LEU A 18 -8.12 -1.08 3.74
CA LEU A 18 -7.64 0.11 3.04
C LEU A 18 -8.68 1.25 3.03
N SER A 19 -9.81 1.12 3.73
CA SER A 19 -10.72 2.25 3.97
C SER A 19 -10.22 3.21 5.06
N LYS A 20 -9.23 2.78 5.88
CA LYS A 20 -8.70 3.56 6.99
C LYS A 20 -7.76 4.66 6.50
N LYS A 21 -7.79 5.84 7.13
CA LYS A 21 -6.89 6.96 6.83
C LYS A 21 -5.47 6.71 7.33
N ILE A 22 -5.36 6.07 8.50
CA ILE A 22 -4.09 5.68 9.08
C ILE A 22 -4.17 4.25 9.63
N THR A 23 -3.22 3.40 9.26
CA THR A 23 -3.15 2.01 9.72
C THR A 23 -1.80 1.75 10.36
N LEU A 24 -1.82 1.28 11.59
CA LEU A 24 -0.64 0.89 12.36
C LEU A 24 -0.51 -0.64 12.37
N ILE A 25 0.59 -1.16 11.84
CA ILE A 25 0.97 -2.58 11.90
C ILE A 25 2.04 -2.74 12.97
N TYR A 26 1.75 -3.53 13.99
CA TYR A 26 2.55 -3.59 15.20
C TYR A 26 2.80 -5.03 15.65
N GLY A 27 3.87 -5.23 16.42
CA GLY A 27 4.26 -6.51 16.99
C GLY A 27 5.77 -6.59 17.18
N GLU A 28 6.26 -7.73 17.66
CA GLU A 28 7.70 -7.97 17.85
C GLU A 28 8.51 -7.91 16.55
N ASN A 29 9.83 -7.84 16.67
CA ASN A 29 10.72 -7.91 15.51
C ASN A 29 10.72 -9.32 14.92
N ASN A 30 11.04 -9.43 13.63
CA ASN A 30 11.16 -10.71 12.92
C ASN A 30 9.84 -11.51 12.74
N ILE A 31 8.67 -10.87 12.87
CA ILE A 31 7.36 -11.51 12.64
C ILE A 31 6.78 -11.27 11.24
N GLY A 32 7.52 -10.61 10.34
CA GLY A 32 7.06 -10.38 8.96
C GLY A 32 6.22 -9.13 8.71
N LYS A 33 6.26 -8.11 9.59
CA LYS A 33 5.55 -6.82 9.39
C LYS A 33 5.92 -6.15 8.05
N SER A 34 7.22 -5.98 7.80
CA SER A 34 7.75 -5.40 6.55
C SER A 34 7.42 -6.25 5.33
N TYR A 35 7.41 -7.57 5.49
CA TYR A 35 7.06 -8.52 4.43
C TYR A 35 5.59 -8.37 4.03
N ALA A 36 4.67 -8.29 5.01
CA ALA A 36 3.25 -8.07 4.76
C ALA A 36 3.01 -6.74 4.04
N MET A 37 3.64 -5.68 4.52
CA MET A 37 3.52 -4.35 3.94
C MET A 37 4.08 -4.28 2.51
N SER A 38 5.19 -4.96 2.24
CA SER A 38 5.78 -5.06 0.90
C SER A 38 4.88 -5.80 -0.09
N ILE A 39 4.22 -6.89 0.34
CA ILE A 39 3.25 -7.60 -0.52
C ILE A 39 2.06 -6.69 -0.86
N VAL A 40 1.48 -6.03 0.14
CA VAL A 40 0.36 -5.09 -0.08
C VAL A 40 0.80 -4.00 -1.06
N TYR A 41 2.00 -3.43 -0.87
CA TYR A 41 2.54 -2.43 -1.79
C TYR A 41 2.64 -2.94 -3.23
N MET A 42 3.27 -4.11 -3.45
CA MET A 42 3.43 -4.69 -4.79
C MET A 42 2.09 -5.09 -5.42
N LEU A 43 1.14 -5.56 -4.61
CA LEU A 43 -0.22 -5.89 -5.05
C LEU A 43 -0.91 -4.63 -5.59
N LEU A 44 -0.91 -3.55 -4.81
CA LEU A 44 -1.49 -2.28 -5.23
C LEU A 44 -0.78 -1.68 -6.44
N LYS A 45 0.55 -1.85 -6.53
CA LYS A 45 1.34 -1.41 -7.69
C LYS A 45 0.98 -2.19 -8.96
N ALA A 46 0.76 -3.49 -8.84
CA ALA A 46 0.30 -4.30 -9.97
C ALA A 46 -1.11 -3.88 -10.41
N LEU A 47 -2.01 -3.60 -9.46
CA LEU A 47 -3.34 -3.08 -9.73
C LEU A 47 -3.31 -1.68 -10.38
N SER A 48 -2.43 -0.78 -9.93
CA SER A 48 -2.30 0.56 -10.52
C SER A 48 -1.75 0.54 -11.95
N ASN A 49 -0.97 -0.49 -12.29
CA ASN A 49 -0.35 -0.63 -13.61
C ASN A 49 -1.23 -1.37 -14.62
N VAL A 50 -2.46 -1.74 -14.26
CA VAL A 50 -3.44 -2.23 -15.22
C VAL A 50 -3.86 -1.07 -16.12
N GLU A 51 -3.10 -0.86 -17.20
CA GLU A 51 -3.40 0.15 -18.21
C GLU A 51 -4.71 -0.16 -18.92
N VAL A 52 -5.70 0.71 -18.75
CA VAL A 52 -6.93 0.75 -19.56
C VAL A 52 -6.61 1.43 -20.90
N LYS A 53 -5.79 0.80 -21.75
CA LYS A 53 -5.62 1.24 -23.14
C LYS A 53 -6.70 0.60 -24.00
N ARG A 54 -7.53 1.43 -24.66
CA ARG A 54 -8.56 0.97 -25.63
C ARG A 54 -7.99 0.04 -26.70
N GLU A 55 -6.74 0.29 -27.11
CA GLU A 55 -6.01 -0.54 -28.09
C GLU A 55 -5.82 -1.99 -27.58
N ARG A 56 -5.54 -2.17 -26.28
CA ARG A 56 -5.44 -3.50 -25.66
C ARG A 56 -6.79 -4.19 -25.49
N ILE A 57 -7.91 -3.47 -25.45
CA ILE A 57 -9.26 -4.09 -25.32
C ILE A 57 -9.68 -4.81 -26.60
N ASN A 58 -9.32 -4.27 -27.76
CA ASN A 58 -9.46 -5.01 -29.02
C ASN A 58 -8.52 -6.22 -29.08
N GLU A 59 -7.35 -6.14 -28.45
CA GLU A 59 -6.42 -7.28 -28.27
C GLU A 59 -6.95 -8.29 -27.23
N PHE A 60 -7.68 -7.88 -26.19
CA PHE A 60 -8.31 -8.80 -25.22
C PHE A 60 -9.37 -9.67 -25.90
N GLY A 61 -10.06 -9.17 -26.92
CA GLY A 61 -10.93 -9.97 -27.77
C GLY A 61 -10.20 -11.09 -28.53
N SER A 62 -8.87 -11.05 -28.63
CA SER A 62 -8.01 -12.10 -29.19
C SER A 62 -7.44 -13.08 -28.16
N LEU A 63 -7.58 -12.78 -26.86
CA LEU A 63 -7.16 -13.66 -25.77
C LEU A 63 -8.18 -14.78 -25.50
N PHE A 64 -9.42 -14.61 -25.95
CA PHE A 64 -10.44 -15.66 -25.94
C PHE A 64 -10.30 -16.52 -27.18
N SER A 65 -10.46 -17.84 -27.01
CA SER A 65 -10.70 -18.71 -28.15
C SER A 65 -11.97 -18.27 -28.88
N SER A 66 -12.05 -18.54 -30.19
CA SER A 66 -13.25 -18.24 -30.99
C SER A 66 -14.52 -18.86 -30.40
N ARG A 67 -14.37 -19.96 -29.65
CA ARG A 67 -15.44 -20.64 -28.93
C ARG A 67 -15.87 -19.92 -27.67
N GLU A 68 -14.94 -19.53 -26.79
CA GLU A 68 -15.29 -18.78 -25.56
C GLU A 68 -15.95 -17.44 -25.88
N LYS A 69 -15.52 -16.79 -26.96
CA LYS A 69 -16.13 -15.55 -27.44
C LYS A 69 -17.56 -15.79 -27.92
N ALA A 70 -17.78 -16.85 -28.70
CA ALA A 70 -19.12 -17.20 -29.17
C ALA A 70 -20.06 -17.61 -28.02
N ASP A 71 -19.58 -18.41 -27.07
CA ASP A 71 -20.36 -18.84 -25.90
C ASP A 71 -20.73 -17.64 -25.01
N PHE A 72 -19.82 -16.68 -24.83
CA PHE A 72 -20.10 -15.42 -24.13
C PHE A 72 -21.10 -14.55 -24.89
N GLU A 73 -20.93 -14.39 -26.21
CA GLU A 73 -21.85 -13.63 -27.07
C GLU A 73 -23.26 -14.24 -27.11
N GLU A 74 -23.38 -15.57 -27.08
CA GLU A 74 -24.66 -16.29 -27.01
C GLU A 74 -25.34 -16.08 -25.66
N ALA A 75 -24.62 -16.28 -24.54
CA ALA A 75 -25.16 -16.03 -23.19
C ALA A 75 -25.65 -14.59 -23.02
N MET A 76 -24.93 -13.65 -23.62
CA MET A 76 -25.25 -12.23 -23.68
C MET A 76 -26.51 -11.93 -24.49
N GLU A 77 -26.68 -12.53 -25.67
CA GLU A 77 -27.84 -12.32 -26.52
C GLU A 77 -29.12 -12.87 -25.86
N VAL A 78 -29.01 -14.01 -25.18
CA VAL A 78 -30.11 -14.60 -24.40
C VAL A 78 -30.57 -13.65 -23.29
N ILE A 79 -29.64 -13.09 -22.52
CA ILE A 79 -29.99 -12.15 -21.45
C ILE A 79 -30.53 -10.84 -21.98
N GLY A 80 -29.95 -10.29 -23.04
CA GLY A 80 -30.47 -9.09 -23.68
C GLY A 80 -31.94 -9.22 -24.10
N LYS A 81 -32.32 -10.38 -24.65
CA LYS A 81 -33.70 -10.69 -25.04
C LYS A 81 -34.61 -10.98 -23.85
N ASP A 82 -34.12 -11.75 -22.88
CA ASP A 82 -34.89 -12.14 -21.69
C ASP A 82 -35.13 -10.96 -20.71
N PHE A 83 -34.24 -9.96 -20.68
CA PHE A 83 -34.43 -8.74 -19.86
C PHE A 83 -35.55 -7.85 -20.41
N VAL A 84 -35.74 -7.85 -21.73
CA VAL A 84 -36.83 -7.11 -22.41
C VAL A 84 -38.19 -7.80 -22.21
N SER A 85 -38.21 -9.10 -21.90
CA SER A 85 -39.44 -9.89 -21.72
C SER A 85 -39.85 -10.11 -20.25
N GLU A 86 -39.15 -9.51 -19.28
CA GLU A 86 -39.40 -9.62 -17.82
C GLU A 86 -39.45 -11.06 -17.25
N SER A 87 -38.87 -12.05 -17.94
CA SER A 87 -38.91 -13.46 -17.51
C SER A 87 -37.57 -14.18 -17.70
N ILE A 88 -36.53 -13.71 -17.00
CA ILE A 88 -35.22 -14.37 -17.03
C ILE A 88 -35.24 -15.55 -16.06
N SER A 89 -34.87 -16.74 -16.54
CA SER A 89 -34.68 -17.89 -15.65
C SER A 89 -33.40 -17.73 -14.81
N ASP A 90 -33.44 -18.15 -13.54
CA ASP A 90 -32.27 -18.14 -12.64
C ASP A 90 -31.05 -18.82 -13.27
N ARG A 91 -31.29 -19.87 -14.07
CA ARG A 91 -30.26 -20.61 -14.80
C ARG A 91 -29.51 -19.75 -15.82
N ASN A 92 -30.20 -18.87 -16.55
CA ASN A 92 -29.57 -18.00 -17.55
C ASN A 92 -28.72 -16.92 -16.86
N LEU A 93 -29.20 -16.37 -15.74
CA LEU A 93 -28.45 -15.40 -14.93
C LEU A 93 -27.16 -16.00 -14.35
N ASP A 94 -27.23 -17.23 -13.82
CA ASP A 94 -26.05 -17.93 -13.31
C ASP A 94 -25.02 -18.23 -14.41
N LEU A 95 -25.49 -18.66 -15.60
CA LEU A 95 -24.63 -18.92 -16.75
C LEU A 95 -23.86 -17.65 -17.16
N PHE A 96 -24.56 -16.52 -17.28
CA PHE A 96 -23.92 -15.26 -17.62
C PHE A 96 -22.99 -14.74 -16.54
N ARG A 97 -23.34 -14.89 -15.26
CA ARG A 97 -22.43 -14.56 -14.16
C ARG A 97 -21.11 -15.31 -14.29
N ASN A 98 -21.15 -16.62 -14.56
CA ASN A 98 -19.95 -17.42 -14.75
C ASN A 98 -19.13 -16.97 -15.96
N HIS A 99 -19.79 -16.68 -17.08
CA HIS A 99 -19.15 -16.15 -18.28
C HIS A 99 -18.48 -14.79 -18.03
N LEU A 100 -19.14 -13.91 -17.28
CA LEU A 100 -18.62 -12.60 -16.88
C LEU A 100 -17.42 -12.73 -15.95
N SER A 101 -17.47 -13.64 -14.98
CA SER A 101 -16.34 -13.94 -14.09
C SER A 101 -15.14 -14.42 -14.90
N HIS A 102 -15.33 -15.41 -15.78
CA HIS A 102 -14.26 -15.93 -16.64
C HIS A 102 -13.64 -14.84 -17.53
N PHE A 103 -14.48 -13.95 -18.09
CA PHE A 103 -14.01 -12.82 -18.90
C PHE A 103 -13.07 -11.89 -18.12
N ILE A 104 -13.46 -11.48 -16.92
CA ILE A 104 -12.63 -10.61 -16.07
C ILE A 104 -11.39 -11.35 -15.55
N GLU A 105 -11.51 -12.63 -15.19
CA GLU A 105 -10.41 -13.48 -14.77
C GLU A 105 -9.31 -13.57 -15.84
N SER A 106 -9.66 -13.78 -17.11
CA SER A 106 -8.70 -13.80 -18.21
C SER A 106 -7.95 -12.48 -18.34
N ILE A 107 -8.63 -11.35 -18.22
CA ILE A 107 -8.00 -10.03 -18.33
C ILE A 107 -7.05 -9.78 -17.16
N LEU A 108 -7.48 -10.08 -15.93
CA LEU A 108 -6.66 -9.91 -14.74
C LEU A 108 -5.44 -10.85 -14.76
N SER A 109 -5.57 -12.06 -15.31
CA SER A 109 -4.45 -12.99 -15.47
C SER A 109 -3.32 -12.39 -16.33
N GLU A 110 -3.67 -11.81 -17.49
CA GLU A 110 -2.71 -11.27 -18.46
C GLU A 110 -2.13 -9.90 -18.07
N THR A 111 -2.87 -9.13 -17.26
CA THR A 111 -2.47 -7.80 -16.82
C THR A 111 -1.90 -7.84 -15.41
N PHE A 112 -2.79 -7.94 -14.43
CA PHE A 112 -2.50 -7.84 -13.01
C PHE A 112 -1.63 -8.99 -12.48
N VAL A 113 -2.02 -10.25 -12.72
CA VAL A 113 -1.33 -11.42 -12.14
C VAL A 113 0.09 -11.55 -12.68
N ARG A 114 0.28 -11.31 -13.99
CA ARG A 114 1.61 -11.28 -14.60
C ARG A 114 2.52 -10.24 -13.96
N SER A 115 2.10 -8.98 -13.89
CA SER A 115 2.91 -7.91 -13.29
C SER A 115 3.17 -8.15 -11.80
N PHE A 116 2.18 -8.65 -11.06
CA PHE A 116 2.35 -8.98 -9.65
C PHE A 116 3.39 -10.11 -9.44
N ARG A 117 3.36 -11.14 -10.30
CA ARG A 117 4.36 -12.22 -10.28
C ARG A 117 5.77 -11.69 -10.54
N GLU A 118 5.94 -10.82 -11.53
CA GLU A 118 7.21 -10.18 -11.83
C GLU A 118 7.75 -9.37 -10.63
N TYR A 119 6.86 -8.69 -9.89
CA TYR A 119 7.27 -7.95 -8.67
C TYR A 119 7.69 -8.87 -7.54
N LEU A 120 6.97 -9.97 -7.34
CA LEU A 120 7.32 -10.98 -6.34
C LEU A 120 8.66 -11.66 -6.68
N SER A 121 8.86 -12.09 -7.93
CA SER A 121 10.10 -12.74 -8.34
C SER A 121 11.28 -11.77 -8.29
N SER A 122 11.08 -10.52 -8.68
CA SER A 122 12.12 -9.48 -8.57
C SER A 122 12.51 -9.18 -7.12
N SER A 123 11.56 -9.28 -6.18
CA SER A 123 11.79 -8.92 -4.77
C SER A 123 12.28 -10.08 -3.91
N TYR A 124 11.78 -11.29 -4.15
CA TYR A 124 12.02 -12.47 -3.30
C TYR A 124 12.73 -13.60 -4.04
N GLY A 125 12.93 -13.49 -5.35
CA GLY A 125 13.54 -14.53 -6.16
C GLY A 125 12.58 -15.71 -6.36
N ASN A 126 13.01 -16.90 -5.95
CA ASN A 126 12.31 -18.15 -6.25
C ASN A 126 11.03 -18.32 -5.42
N TYR A 127 10.13 -19.17 -5.91
CA TYR A 127 8.84 -19.50 -5.27
C TYR A 127 8.96 -19.96 -3.80
N ASP A 128 10.07 -20.60 -3.43
CA ASP A 128 10.36 -21.01 -2.05
C ASP A 128 10.41 -19.85 -1.04
N TRP A 129 10.78 -18.65 -1.48
CA TRP A 129 10.79 -17.44 -0.65
C TRP A 129 9.44 -16.73 -0.61
N ILE A 130 8.55 -17.06 -1.56
CA ILE A 130 7.18 -16.54 -1.62
C ILE A 130 6.25 -17.40 -0.76
N ARG A 131 6.42 -18.73 -0.77
CA ARG A 131 5.57 -19.65 0.00
C ARG A 131 5.85 -19.63 1.50
N ASN A 132 4.83 -19.99 2.29
CA ASN A 132 4.97 -20.11 3.73
C ASN A 132 5.96 -21.22 4.11
N GLN A 133 7.07 -20.81 4.74
CA GLN A 133 8.15 -21.71 5.15
C GLN A 133 7.84 -22.46 6.46
N PHE A 134 6.86 -21.97 7.23
CA PHE A 134 6.45 -22.55 8.51
C PHE A 134 5.27 -23.53 8.38
N ALA A 135 4.64 -23.61 7.20
CA ALA A 135 3.54 -24.53 6.96
C ALA A 135 4.05 -25.99 6.85
N ARG A 136 3.42 -26.91 7.61
CA ARG A 136 3.77 -28.34 7.58
C ARG A 136 3.43 -29.04 6.25
N LYS A 137 2.54 -28.45 5.45
CA LYS A 137 2.14 -28.91 4.12
C LYS A 137 2.50 -27.81 3.12
N SER A 138 2.80 -28.20 1.88
CA SER A 138 2.94 -27.23 0.78
C SER A 138 1.56 -26.63 0.50
N ILE A 139 1.30 -25.46 1.09
CA ILE A 139 0.09 -24.68 0.88
C ILE A 139 0.49 -23.52 -0.01
N SER A 140 -0.19 -23.38 -1.16
CA SER A 140 0.05 -22.26 -2.06
C SER A 140 -0.30 -20.94 -1.38
N PRO A 141 0.49 -19.88 -1.61
CA PRO A 141 0.12 -18.53 -1.23
C PRO A 141 -1.20 -18.10 -1.87
N GLU A 142 -2.03 -17.39 -1.11
CA GLU A 142 -3.33 -16.91 -1.55
C GLU A 142 -3.55 -15.46 -1.11
N ILE A 143 -4.15 -14.67 -2.01
CA ILE A 143 -4.56 -13.29 -1.75
C ILE A 143 -6.06 -13.18 -2.05
N GLU A 144 -6.81 -12.63 -1.12
CA GLU A 144 -8.22 -12.27 -1.33
C GLU A 144 -8.35 -10.75 -1.27
N ILE A 145 -8.95 -10.15 -2.30
CA ILE A 145 -9.33 -8.74 -2.34
C ILE A 145 -10.84 -8.69 -2.20
N LEU A 146 -11.31 -8.13 -1.08
CA LEU A 146 -12.73 -8.05 -0.75
C LEU A 146 -13.22 -6.62 -0.97
N THR A 147 -14.25 -6.47 -1.80
CA THR A 147 -14.93 -5.20 -2.04
C THR A 147 -16.43 -5.33 -1.77
N LYS A 148 -17.19 -4.22 -1.85
CA LYS A 148 -18.65 -4.30 -1.75
C LYS A 148 -19.31 -4.94 -2.99
N SER A 149 -18.62 -4.89 -4.12
CA SER A 149 -19.20 -5.12 -5.45
C SER A 149 -18.76 -6.45 -6.05
N PHE A 150 -17.58 -6.93 -5.66
CA PHE A 150 -17.03 -8.24 -6.04
C PHE A 150 -15.85 -8.63 -5.14
N ASN A 151 -15.49 -9.91 -5.16
CA ASN A 151 -14.30 -10.46 -4.51
C ASN A 151 -13.36 -11.03 -5.56
N ILE A 152 -12.05 -10.87 -5.35
CA ILE A 152 -11.00 -11.47 -6.19
C ILE A 152 -10.18 -12.41 -5.30
N SER A 153 -10.10 -13.70 -5.63
CA SER A 153 -9.14 -14.63 -5.03
C SER A 153 -8.03 -14.96 -6.03
N LEU A 154 -6.78 -14.86 -5.60
CA LEU A 154 -5.59 -15.19 -6.37
C LEU A 154 -4.75 -16.22 -5.62
N LYS A 155 -4.58 -17.39 -6.22
CA LYS A 155 -3.68 -18.44 -5.75
C LYS A 155 -2.40 -18.48 -6.59
N ILE A 156 -1.26 -18.34 -5.93
CA ILE A 156 0.06 -18.34 -6.58
C ILE A 156 0.63 -19.75 -6.57
N ASN A 157 0.88 -20.30 -7.75
CA ASN A 157 1.47 -21.62 -7.90
C ASN A 157 2.92 -21.54 -8.38
N ASP A 158 3.64 -22.66 -8.26
CA ASP A 158 5.04 -22.78 -8.64
C ASP A 158 5.24 -22.62 -10.15
N GLU A 159 6.44 -22.21 -10.58
CA GLU A 159 6.83 -21.91 -11.97
C GLU A 159 6.64 -23.08 -12.94
N GLY A 160 6.59 -24.32 -12.45
CA GLY A 160 6.28 -25.51 -13.26
C GLY A 160 4.78 -25.75 -13.54
N SER A 161 3.88 -25.02 -12.86
CA SER A 161 2.43 -25.17 -13.02
C SER A 161 1.84 -23.94 -13.72
N ASN A 162 1.36 -24.13 -14.94
CA ASN A 162 1.04 -23.04 -15.86
C ASN A 162 -0.29 -22.30 -15.57
N SER A 163 -0.73 -22.22 -14.33
CA SER A 163 -1.91 -21.40 -13.99
C SER A 163 -1.86 -20.96 -12.54
N ASN A 164 -1.43 -19.71 -12.29
CA ASN A 164 -1.98 -19.01 -11.13
C ASN A 164 -3.50 -19.01 -11.33
N VAL A 165 -4.24 -19.35 -10.28
CA VAL A 165 -5.69 -19.42 -10.37
C VAL A 165 -6.22 -18.12 -9.81
N ILE A 166 -6.86 -17.32 -10.67
CA ILE A 166 -7.62 -16.16 -10.26
C ILE A 166 -9.11 -16.48 -10.36
N ARG A 167 -9.89 -16.02 -9.38
CA ARG A 167 -11.35 -16.14 -9.36
C ARG A 167 -11.98 -14.81 -9.04
N VAL A 168 -13.08 -14.48 -9.71
CA VAL A 168 -13.84 -13.25 -9.49
C VAL A 168 -15.29 -13.59 -9.18
N ASP A 169 -15.75 -13.19 -8.00
CA ASP A 169 -17.11 -13.41 -7.54
C ASP A 169 -17.86 -12.08 -7.43
N PHE A 170 -18.86 -11.84 -8.28
CA PHE A 170 -19.66 -10.62 -8.24
C PHE A 170 -20.73 -10.65 -7.13
N ALA A 171 -20.87 -9.54 -6.41
CA ALA A 171 -22.01 -9.33 -5.53
C ALA A 171 -23.30 -9.20 -6.34
N ASN A 172 -24.42 -9.66 -5.78
CA ASN A 172 -25.71 -9.68 -6.48
C ASN A 172 -26.12 -8.28 -6.96
N ASP A 173 -26.02 -7.26 -6.10
CA ASP A 173 -26.45 -5.90 -6.44
C ASP A 173 -25.66 -5.33 -7.62
N PHE A 174 -24.33 -5.51 -7.63
CA PHE A 174 -23.47 -5.03 -8.71
C PHE A 174 -23.68 -5.82 -10.01
N PHE A 175 -23.90 -7.13 -9.91
CA PHE A 175 -24.24 -7.96 -11.06
C PHE A 175 -25.58 -7.54 -11.70
N THR A 176 -26.59 -7.25 -10.88
CA THR A 176 -27.88 -6.72 -11.35
C THR A 176 -27.69 -5.38 -12.05
N GLU A 177 -26.85 -4.49 -11.51
CA GLU A 177 -26.54 -3.20 -12.15
C GLU A 177 -25.86 -3.36 -13.53
N ILE A 178 -25.03 -4.39 -13.71
CA ILE A 178 -24.44 -4.73 -15.02
C ILE A 178 -25.54 -5.22 -15.98
N CYS A 179 -26.47 -6.04 -15.50
CA CYS A 179 -27.59 -6.55 -16.30
C CYS A 179 -28.59 -5.44 -16.70
N GLU A 180 -28.81 -4.45 -15.84
CA GLU A 180 -29.63 -3.28 -16.19
C GLU A 180 -28.95 -2.42 -17.27
N ASP A 181 -27.65 -2.17 -17.17
CA ASP A 181 -26.90 -1.41 -18.18
C ASP A 181 -26.92 -2.12 -19.54
N LEU A 182 -26.88 -3.45 -19.52
CA LEU A 182 -27.04 -4.33 -20.68
C LEU A 182 -28.38 -4.13 -21.40
N SER A 183 -29.48 -4.12 -20.64
CA SER A 183 -30.83 -3.97 -21.18
C SER A 183 -31.04 -2.63 -21.92
N ARG A 184 -30.28 -1.60 -21.54
CA ARG A 184 -30.35 -0.25 -22.13
C ARG A 184 -29.50 -0.08 -23.39
N THR A 185 -28.69 -1.08 -23.77
CA THR A 185 -27.84 -1.00 -24.96
C THR A 185 -28.50 -1.64 -26.17
N GLU A 186 -28.90 -0.83 -27.16
CA GLU A 186 -29.59 -1.28 -28.38
C GLU A 186 -28.74 -2.15 -29.32
N ASN A 187 -27.40 -2.15 -29.19
CA ASN A 187 -26.50 -2.93 -30.05
C ASN A 187 -25.29 -3.48 -29.27
N PHE A 188 -25.13 -4.81 -29.32
CA PHE A 188 -23.95 -5.52 -28.84
C PHE A 188 -22.76 -5.22 -29.77
N SER A 189 -21.91 -4.27 -29.38
CA SER A 189 -20.71 -3.88 -30.12
C SER A 189 -19.46 -4.14 -29.28
N PRO A 190 -18.24 -4.19 -29.88
CA PRO A 190 -16.98 -4.26 -29.13
C PRO A 190 -16.83 -3.20 -28.02
N ASN A 191 -17.55 -2.08 -28.11
CA ASN A 191 -17.62 -1.05 -27.07
C ASN A 191 -18.30 -1.54 -25.77
N PHE A 192 -19.03 -2.65 -25.82
CA PHE A 192 -19.71 -3.22 -24.66
C PHE A 192 -18.72 -3.89 -23.68
N TYR A 193 -17.79 -4.71 -24.20
CA TYR A 193 -16.69 -5.25 -23.40
C TYR A 193 -15.86 -4.12 -22.75
N ASP A 194 -15.61 -3.02 -23.47
CA ASP A 194 -14.97 -1.80 -22.93
C ASP A 194 -15.81 -1.20 -21.78
N LYS A 195 -17.14 -1.19 -21.88
CA LYS A 195 -18.03 -0.69 -20.80
C LYS A 195 -17.98 -1.54 -19.54
N ILE A 196 -18.15 -2.87 -19.64
CA ILE A 196 -18.04 -3.77 -18.47
C ILE A 196 -16.65 -3.64 -17.85
N TYR A 197 -15.61 -3.76 -18.68
CA TYR A 197 -14.23 -3.65 -18.23
C TYR A 197 -14.00 -2.34 -17.48
N ARG A 198 -14.41 -1.20 -18.06
CA ARG A 198 -14.33 0.10 -17.39
C ARG A 198 -15.12 0.12 -16.09
N LYS A 199 -16.35 -0.39 -16.07
CA LYS A 199 -17.19 -0.40 -14.86
C LYS A 199 -16.54 -1.20 -13.74
N PHE A 200 -16.03 -2.39 -14.04
CA PHE A 200 -15.29 -3.23 -13.09
C PHE A 200 -14.06 -2.51 -12.52
N PHE A 201 -13.21 -1.93 -13.38
CA PHE A 201 -12.00 -1.25 -12.92
C PHE A 201 -12.30 0.08 -12.22
N ILE A 202 -13.29 0.85 -12.69
CA ILE A 202 -13.77 2.05 -11.99
C ILE A 202 -14.24 1.66 -10.59
N GLU A 203 -15.02 0.59 -10.46
CA GLU A 203 -15.48 0.11 -9.17
C GLU A 203 -14.31 -0.37 -8.30
N LEU A 204 -13.37 -1.15 -8.84
CA LEU A 204 -12.16 -1.58 -8.15
C LEU A 204 -11.35 -0.40 -7.60
N PHE A 205 -11.16 0.64 -8.41
CA PHE A 205 -10.42 1.83 -8.02
C PHE A 205 -11.23 2.76 -7.11
N ASN A 206 -12.55 2.85 -7.25
CA ASN A 206 -13.42 3.62 -6.34
C ASN A 206 -13.41 3.04 -4.92
N GLN A 207 -13.29 1.71 -4.81
CA GLN A 207 -13.18 1.01 -3.52
C GLN A 207 -11.88 1.33 -2.78
N VAL A 208 -10.95 2.00 -3.46
CA VAL A 208 -9.71 2.53 -2.90
C VAL A 208 -9.71 4.04 -3.08
N ARG A 209 -10.28 4.71 -2.07
CA ARG A 209 -10.35 6.17 -1.88
C ARG A 209 -9.73 7.00 -3.03
N GLU A 210 -10.55 7.23 -4.07
CA GLU A 210 -10.33 8.13 -5.21
C GLU A 210 -9.04 7.95 -6.03
N ASN A 211 -9.20 7.29 -7.19
CA ASN A 211 -8.39 7.29 -8.42
C ASN A 211 -6.87 7.13 -8.33
N SER A 212 -6.35 6.07 -8.96
CA SER A 212 -4.94 5.83 -9.33
C SER A 212 -3.95 6.08 -8.19
N PHE A 213 -3.55 5.03 -7.49
CA PHE A 213 -2.66 5.14 -6.34
C PHE A 213 -1.36 5.89 -6.67
N ASN A 214 -1.17 7.10 -6.15
CA ASN A 214 0.18 7.62 -5.95
C ASN A 214 0.79 6.84 -4.78
N LEU A 215 1.34 5.65 -5.09
CA LEU A 215 1.95 4.73 -4.14
C LEU A 215 3.33 5.23 -3.73
N ASN A 216 3.56 5.36 -2.44
CA ASN A 216 4.81 5.86 -1.88
C ASN A 216 5.31 4.89 -0.82
N TYR A 217 6.60 4.57 -0.84
CA TYR A 217 7.21 3.67 0.14
C TYR A 217 8.43 4.30 0.78
N LEU A 218 8.48 4.25 2.10
CA LEU A 218 9.62 4.66 2.93
C LEU A 218 10.10 3.43 3.72
N PRO A 219 11.28 2.85 3.38
CA PRO A 219 11.81 1.66 4.05
C PRO A 219 12.24 1.95 5.49
N ALA A 220 12.67 0.94 6.25
CA ALA A 220 13.10 1.14 7.65
C ALA A 220 14.46 1.84 7.73
N ALA A 221 15.43 1.36 6.93
CA ALA A 221 16.80 1.88 6.88
C ALA A 221 16.98 3.01 5.85
N ARG A 222 16.14 4.06 5.94
CA ARG A 222 16.02 5.11 4.91
C ARG A 222 17.33 5.84 4.67
N SER A 223 18.01 6.26 5.73
CA SER A 223 19.27 7.01 5.63
C SER A 223 20.37 6.17 4.99
N GLY A 224 20.52 4.91 5.40
CA GLY A 224 21.49 3.98 4.83
C GLY A 224 21.25 3.75 3.32
N ILE A 225 20.00 3.49 2.92
CA ILE A 225 19.63 3.31 1.51
C ILE A 225 19.87 4.62 0.75
N TYR A 226 19.41 5.76 1.28
CA TYR A 226 19.62 7.05 0.64
C TYR A 226 21.11 7.35 0.43
N PHE A 227 21.98 7.13 1.42
CA PHE A 227 23.42 7.37 1.28
C PHE A 227 24.08 6.42 0.27
N GLY A 228 23.66 5.16 0.24
CA GLY A 228 24.17 4.18 -0.72
C GLY A 228 23.75 4.49 -2.16
N PHE A 229 22.56 5.06 -2.34
CA PHE A 229 21.95 5.24 -3.65
C PHE A 229 21.82 6.70 -4.13
N SER A 230 22.17 7.71 -3.33
CA SER A 230 22.01 9.13 -3.69
C SER A 230 22.80 9.54 -4.93
N ASN A 231 23.88 8.82 -5.26
CA ASN A 231 24.68 9.07 -6.47
C ASN A 231 24.13 8.38 -7.73
N PHE A 232 23.15 7.46 -7.59
CA PHE A 232 22.56 6.75 -8.73
C PHE A 232 21.66 7.65 -9.58
N GLY A 233 21.08 8.71 -9.02
CA GLY A 233 20.26 9.63 -9.82
C GLY A 233 21.04 10.29 -10.96
N THR A 234 22.27 10.73 -10.68
CA THR A 234 23.23 11.19 -11.71
C THR A 234 23.60 10.11 -12.74
N PHE A 235 23.55 8.83 -12.35
CA PHE A 235 23.86 7.71 -13.22
C PHE A 235 22.69 7.34 -14.13
N ILE A 236 21.47 7.27 -13.59
CA ILE A 236 20.21 7.07 -14.34
C ILE A 236 19.96 8.24 -15.30
N ALA A 237 20.19 9.47 -14.87
CA ALA A 237 20.11 10.65 -15.74
C ALA A 237 21.12 10.58 -16.91
N LYS A 238 22.36 10.12 -16.65
CA LYS A 238 23.36 9.87 -17.70
C LYS A 238 22.96 8.74 -18.64
N ILE A 239 22.37 7.65 -18.15
CA ILE A 239 21.85 6.57 -19.00
C ILE A 239 20.74 7.10 -19.91
N ASN A 240 19.79 7.86 -19.39
CA ASN A 240 18.72 8.47 -20.19
C ASN A 240 19.26 9.43 -21.27
N LEU A 241 20.37 10.12 -21.00
CA LEU A 241 21.08 10.94 -21.99
C LEU A 241 21.82 10.08 -23.04
N CYS A 242 22.47 8.99 -22.62
CA CYS A 242 23.16 8.03 -23.49
C CYS A 242 22.20 7.23 -24.39
N GLN A 243 20.95 7.01 -23.98
CA GLN A 243 19.93 6.34 -24.80
C GLN A 243 19.51 7.12 -26.06
N ARG A 244 19.97 8.38 -26.23
CA ARG A 244 19.88 9.10 -27.51
C ARG A 244 20.96 8.70 -28.53
N GLY A 245 21.96 7.91 -28.13
CA GLY A 245 23.03 7.43 -28.99
C GLY A 245 23.26 5.94 -28.82
N LYS A 246 22.58 5.11 -29.64
CA LYS A 246 22.83 3.71 -30.07
C LYS A 246 23.49 2.66 -29.15
N GLU A 247 23.88 2.94 -27.92
CA GLU A 247 24.42 1.97 -26.96
C GLU A 247 23.39 1.75 -25.83
N GLN A 248 22.78 0.56 -25.83
CA GLN A 248 21.99 0.07 -24.71
C GLN A 248 22.94 -0.28 -23.56
N LEU A 249 23.21 0.67 -22.68
CA LEU A 249 23.79 0.37 -21.37
C LEU A 249 22.71 -0.36 -20.54
N SER A 250 22.76 -1.70 -20.52
CA SER A 250 21.98 -2.51 -19.58
C SER A 250 22.64 -2.45 -18.21
N PHE A 251 22.19 -1.52 -17.37
CA PHE A 251 22.60 -1.48 -15.98
C PHE A 251 21.60 -2.26 -15.12
N THR A 252 22.08 -3.33 -14.49
CA THR A 252 21.34 -4.01 -13.42
C THR A 252 21.50 -3.21 -12.15
N ILE A 253 20.44 -2.54 -11.70
CA ILE A 253 20.33 -2.11 -10.30
C ILE A 253 20.60 -3.36 -9.46
N PRO A 254 21.48 -3.32 -8.44
CA PRO A 254 21.68 -4.48 -7.55
C PRO A 254 20.32 -5.00 -7.11
N HIS A 255 20.13 -6.32 -7.07
CA HIS A 255 18.83 -6.93 -6.76
C HIS A 255 18.27 -6.38 -5.43
N THR A 256 17.37 -5.41 -5.54
CA THR A 256 16.64 -4.79 -4.44
C THR A 256 15.16 -5.09 -4.61
N THR A 257 14.46 -5.15 -3.49
CA THR A 257 13.00 -5.31 -3.51
C THR A 257 12.33 -4.15 -4.25
N VAL A 258 11.20 -4.43 -4.91
CA VAL A 258 10.43 -3.42 -5.64
C VAL A 258 10.12 -2.15 -4.82
N PRO A 259 9.69 -2.24 -3.54
CA PRO A 259 9.48 -1.05 -2.71
C PRO A 259 10.73 -0.17 -2.52
N ILE A 260 11.92 -0.79 -2.37
CA ILE A 260 13.19 -0.06 -2.22
C ILE A 260 13.59 0.59 -3.54
N SER A 261 13.44 -0.12 -4.66
CA SER A 261 13.71 0.42 -5.98
C SER A 261 12.85 1.66 -6.26
N ASP A 262 11.57 1.62 -5.93
CA ASP A 262 10.66 2.76 -6.10
C ASP A 262 11.02 3.94 -5.20
N PHE A 263 11.41 3.68 -3.95
CA PHE A 263 11.92 4.72 -3.04
C PHE A 263 13.12 5.45 -3.64
N ILE A 264 14.08 4.72 -4.20
CA ILE A 264 15.28 5.30 -4.85
C ILE A 264 14.89 6.13 -6.07
N LEU A 265 14.03 5.58 -6.94
CA LEU A 265 13.59 6.24 -8.17
C LEU A 265 12.85 7.55 -7.86
N LYS A 266 11.96 7.57 -6.86
CA LYS A 266 11.21 8.78 -6.49
C LYS A 266 12.10 9.94 -6.04
N PHE A 267 13.20 9.66 -5.33
CA PHE A 267 14.18 10.70 -4.98
C PHE A 267 14.99 11.17 -6.20
N SER A 268 15.29 10.26 -7.14
CA SER A 268 16.00 10.63 -8.37
C SER A 268 15.13 11.46 -9.33
N GLU A 269 13.82 11.22 -9.34
CA GLU A 269 12.86 11.90 -10.22
C GLU A 269 12.31 13.19 -9.61
N ALA A 270 12.60 13.46 -8.33
CA ALA A 270 12.12 14.64 -7.61
C ALA A 270 12.58 15.93 -8.34
N LYS A 271 11.66 16.58 -9.04
CA LYS A 271 11.91 17.85 -9.72
C LYS A 271 11.70 19.01 -8.74
N ILE A 272 12.65 19.93 -8.71
CA ILE A 272 12.63 21.13 -7.84
C ILE A 272 11.48 22.11 -8.21
N ASP A 273 10.93 22.04 -9.41
CA ASP A 273 10.05 23.08 -9.96
C ASP A 273 8.58 23.05 -9.51
N PHE A 274 8.20 22.26 -8.49
CA PHE A 274 6.80 22.20 -8.09
C PHE A 274 6.42 23.15 -6.93
N VAL A 275 5.42 23.99 -7.26
CA VAL A 275 4.52 24.78 -6.42
C VAL A 275 4.35 24.15 -5.03
N LYS A 276 4.46 24.96 -3.95
CA LYS A 276 4.18 24.57 -2.56
C LYS A 276 3.05 23.53 -2.50
N ASN A 277 3.42 22.27 -2.29
CA ASN A 277 2.45 21.23 -2.10
C ASN A 277 1.65 21.52 -0.82
N LYS A 278 0.36 21.20 -0.79
CA LYS A 278 -0.53 21.26 0.38
C LYS A 278 0.10 20.61 1.63
N PHE A 279 0.92 19.56 1.45
CA PHE A 279 1.60 18.87 2.56
C PHE A 279 2.85 19.60 3.09
N SER A 280 3.33 20.65 2.41
CA SER A 280 4.50 21.44 2.84
C SER A 280 4.33 22.09 4.22
N THR A 281 3.09 22.43 4.61
CA THR A 281 2.79 22.95 5.94
C THR A 281 3.12 21.93 7.04
N ILE A 282 2.87 20.64 6.79
CA ILE A 282 3.15 19.57 7.74
C ILE A 282 4.65 19.30 7.80
N ALA A 283 5.33 19.29 6.64
CA ALA A 283 6.79 19.25 6.61
C ALA A 283 7.42 20.39 7.40
N GLY A 284 6.91 21.62 7.26
CA GLY A 284 7.36 22.78 8.06
C GLY A 284 7.13 22.62 9.57
N LYS A 285 6.08 21.91 9.99
CA LYS A 285 5.89 21.54 11.40
C LYS A 285 6.92 20.51 11.87
N ILE A 286 7.33 19.55 11.02
CA ILE A 286 8.41 18.61 11.35
C ILE A 286 9.74 19.37 11.50
N GLU A 287 10.05 20.26 10.55
CA GLU A 287 11.22 21.14 10.56
C GLU A 287 11.30 21.94 11.87
N THR A 288 10.22 22.60 12.27
CA THR A 288 10.20 23.46 13.46
C THR A 288 10.10 22.69 14.79
N GLN A 289 9.28 21.64 14.87
CA GLN A 289 8.96 20.97 16.14
C GLN A 289 9.90 19.81 16.48
N ILE A 290 10.55 19.21 15.47
CA ILE A 290 11.40 18.03 15.60
C ILE A 290 12.85 18.35 15.22
N LEU A 291 13.08 18.84 14.00
CA LEU A 291 14.45 19.05 13.51
C LEU A 291 15.11 20.29 14.12
N LYS A 292 14.34 21.37 14.33
CA LYS A 292 14.83 22.72 14.63
C LYS A 292 15.79 23.22 13.55
N GLY A 293 15.32 23.11 12.31
CA GLY A 293 16.07 23.44 11.13
C GLY A 293 15.29 23.08 9.87
N THR A 294 15.77 23.52 8.72
CA THR A 294 15.09 23.36 7.43
C THR A 294 15.73 22.27 6.59
N VAL A 295 14.91 21.60 5.79
CA VAL A 295 15.33 20.60 4.82
C VAL A 295 15.16 21.15 3.42
N GLU A 296 16.24 21.10 2.65
CA GLU A 296 16.33 21.67 1.30
C GLU A 296 16.83 20.63 0.31
N LEU A 297 16.38 20.72 -0.94
CA LEU A 297 16.94 19.96 -2.05
C LEU A 297 17.89 20.85 -2.84
N GLU A 298 19.13 20.40 -3.02
CA GLU A 298 20.10 21.07 -3.86
C GLU A 298 19.67 21.02 -5.33
N LYS A 299 19.62 22.20 -5.98
CA LYS A 299 19.07 22.33 -7.33
C LYS A 299 19.84 21.55 -8.40
N GLU A 300 21.15 21.44 -8.24
CA GLU A 300 22.06 20.89 -9.24
C GLU A 300 22.18 19.36 -9.15
N THR A 301 22.09 18.82 -7.93
CA THR A 301 22.37 17.40 -7.65
C THR A 301 21.13 16.62 -7.19
N GLY A 302 20.05 17.30 -6.79
CA GLY A 302 18.91 16.68 -6.13
C GLY A 302 19.21 16.14 -4.72
N LYS A 303 20.38 16.48 -4.15
CA LYS A 303 20.77 16.01 -2.81
C LYS A 303 20.01 16.76 -1.72
N ILE A 304 19.63 16.04 -0.66
CA ILE A 304 18.99 16.62 0.52
C ILE A 304 20.07 17.25 1.40
N ARG A 305 19.85 18.49 1.82
CA ARG A 305 20.65 19.22 2.79
C ARG A 305 19.81 19.64 3.98
N TYR A 306 20.46 19.71 5.14
CA TYR A 306 19.85 20.14 6.38
C TYR A 306 20.51 21.41 6.89
N PHE A 307 19.74 22.47 7.10
CA PHE A 307 20.19 23.68 7.77
C PHE A 307 19.76 23.65 9.24
N SER A 308 20.70 23.78 10.17
CA SER A 308 20.42 23.83 11.61
C SER A 308 20.21 25.27 12.07
N ASP A 309 19.05 25.58 12.66
CA ASP A 309 18.76 26.90 13.22
C ASP A 309 19.66 27.20 14.44
N GLU A 310 19.99 26.17 15.22
CA GLU A 310 20.80 26.31 16.44
C GLU A 310 22.26 26.66 16.13
N ILE A 311 22.81 26.12 15.04
CA ILE A 311 24.22 26.30 14.65
C ILE A 311 24.37 27.37 13.55
N GLY A 312 23.31 27.64 12.78
CA GLY A 312 23.33 28.54 11.63
C GLY A 312 24.17 28.01 10.46
N LYS A 313 24.24 26.68 10.27
CA LYS A 313 25.05 26.03 9.23
C LYS A 313 24.27 24.95 8.48
N VAL A 314 24.63 24.78 7.22
CA VAL A 314 24.14 23.70 6.34
C VAL A 314 25.04 22.48 6.48
N PHE A 315 24.42 21.31 6.59
CA PHE A 315 25.07 20.00 6.69
C PHE A 315 24.57 19.08 5.57
N GLU A 316 25.48 18.28 5.03
CA GLU A 316 25.11 17.06 4.33
C GLU A 316 24.57 16.05 5.34
N LEU A 317 23.53 15.29 4.96
CA LEU A 317 22.89 14.34 5.86
C LEU A 317 23.84 13.26 6.40
N SER A 318 24.86 12.88 5.63
CA SER A 318 25.92 11.94 6.05
C SER A 318 26.72 12.44 7.26
N ASN A 319 26.77 13.76 7.48
CA ASN A 319 27.49 14.41 8.57
C ASN A 319 26.55 14.86 9.71
N THR A 320 25.31 14.36 9.74
CA THR A 320 24.32 14.68 10.77
C THR A 320 24.07 13.48 11.71
N SER A 321 23.44 13.73 12.86
CA SER A 321 23.00 12.64 13.74
C SER A 321 21.97 11.73 13.06
N SER A 322 21.91 10.45 13.45
CA SER A 322 20.98 9.47 12.87
C SER A 322 19.51 9.92 12.94
N MET A 323 19.11 10.61 14.02
CA MET A 323 17.76 11.18 14.12
C MET A 323 17.52 12.25 13.04
N VAL A 324 18.49 13.16 12.84
CA VAL A 324 18.37 14.25 11.87
C VAL A 324 18.33 13.69 10.46
N SER A 325 19.17 12.73 10.11
CA SER A 325 19.17 12.12 8.77
C SER A 325 17.86 11.40 8.45
N GLU A 326 17.36 10.56 9.36
CA GLU A 326 16.09 9.84 9.19
C GLU A 326 14.90 10.78 9.02
N ILE A 327 14.76 11.77 9.92
CA ILE A 327 13.64 12.72 9.86
C ILE A 327 13.78 13.67 8.67
N SER A 328 14.99 14.05 8.27
CA SER A 328 15.18 14.90 7.09
C SER A 328 14.74 14.21 5.82
N ILE A 329 14.98 12.91 5.66
CA ILE A 329 14.51 12.14 4.50
C ILE A 329 12.99 12.06 4.48
N LEU A 330 12.34 11.74 5.62
CA LEU A 330 10.88 11.75 5.72
C LEU A 330 10.31 13.14 5.40
N THR A 331 10.94 14.20 5.92
CA THR A 331 10.53 15.59 5.71
C THR A 331 10.65 15.96 4.24
N ALA A 332 11.78 15.65 3.59
CA ALA A 332 11.99 15.87 2.17
C ALA A 332 10.97 15.10 1.33
N PHE A 333 10.67 13.86 1.71
CA PHE A 333 9.67 13.05 1.02
C PHE A 333 8.28 13.70 1.07
N ILE A 334 7.84 14.15 2.25
CA ILE A 334 6.56 14.85 2.41
C ILE A 334 6.54 16.18 1.67
N LYS A 335 7.65 16.91 1.71
CA LYS A 335 7.77 18.28 1.18
C LYS A 335 7.88 18.33 -0.34
N PHE A 336 8.59 17.37 -0.94
CA PHE A 336 9.02 17.43 -2.34
C PHE A 336 8.57 16.24 -3.20
N ILE A 337 8.20 15.09 -2.62
CA ILE A 337 7.86 13.86 -3.37
C ILE A 337 6.37 13.53 -3.30
N LEU A 338 5.72 13.73 -2.15
CA LEU A 338 4.27 13.63 -2.09
C LEU A 338 3.67 14.74 -2.93
N TYR A 339 2.56 14.46 -3.60
CA TYR A 339 1.70 15.44 -4.28
C TYR A 339 0.34 14.80 -4.59
N GLU A 340 -0.68 15.63 -4.72
CA GLU A 340 -1.97 15.19 -5.27
C GLU A 340 -1.86 15.19 -6.80
N GLU A 341 -2.00 14.02 -7.42
CA GLU A 341 -2.06 13.93 -8.88
C GLU A 341 -3.42 14.42 -9.36
N LYS A 342 -3.43 15.36 -10.31
CA LYS A 342 -4.63 15.67 -11.09
C LYS A 342 -4.91 14.48 -11.98
N VAL A 343 -5.96 13.75 -11.69
CA VAL A 343 -6.38 12.65 -12.55
C VAL A 343 -7.10 13.29 -13.73
N ASN A 344 -6.43 13.35 -14.87
CA ASN A 344 -7.11 13.57 -16.13
C ASN A 344 -7.97 12.33 -16.34
N GLY A 345 -9.26 12.42 -16.00
CA GLY A 345 -10.19 11.29 -16.07
C GLY A 345 -10.12 10.56 -17.41
N PHE A 346 -10.47 9.28 -17.38
CA PHE A 346 -10.68 8.37 -18.52
C PHE A 346 -11.11 9.13 -19.80
N ARG A 347 -10.15 9.52 -20.66
CA ARG A 347 -10.45 10.12 -21.98
C ARG A 347 -10.91 9.03 -22.96
N GLY A 348 -12.10 8.49 -22.76
CA GLY A 348 -12.97 8.20 -23.90
C GLY A 348 -13.51 9.55 -24.38
N ARG A 349 -13.51 9.81 -25.69
CA ARG A 349 -14.08 11.03 -26.32
C ARG A 349 -15.25 11.60 -25.51
N GLN A 350 -15.06 12.77 -24.91
CA GLN A 350 -16.16 13.61 -24.47
C GLN A 350 -16.97 13.96 -25.72
N THR A 351 -18.18 13.41 -25.84
CA THR A 351 -19.24 14.12 -26.54
C THR A 351 -19.54 15.38 -25.74
N GLU A 352 -19.57 16.54 -26.40
CA GLU A 352 -19.64 17.89 -25.83
C GLU A 352 -20.91 18.25 -25.02
N VAL A 353 -21.66 17.26 -24.54
CA VAL A 353 -22.91 17.46 -23.82
C VAL A 353 -22.75 16.91 -22.40
N GLU A 354 -22.11 17.69 -21.53
CA GLU A 354 -22.37 17.76 -20.08
C GLU A 354 -21.34 18.69 -19.43
N LYS A 355 -21.50 20.00 -19.70
CA LYS A 355 -20.91 21.06 -18.87
C LYS A 355 -21.74 21.18 -17.59
N GLY A 356 -21.50 20.31 -16.62
CA GLY A 356 -22.11 20.39 -15.29
C GLY A 356 -21.25 19.69 -14.24
N ASN A 357 -20.52 20.48 -13.43
CA ASN A 357 -19.88 20.08 -12.17
C ASN A 357 -19.32 18.65 -12.07
N VAL A 358 -18.26 18.36 -12.82
CA VAL A 358 -17.34 17.26 -12.44
C VAL A 358 -16.22 17.90 -11.62
N ASN A 359 -16.30 17.76 -10.30
CA ASN A 359 -15.16 18.03 -9.42
C ASN A 359 -13.94 17.29 -9.99
N SER A 360 -12.84 17.99 -10.24
CA SER A 360 -11.59 17.36 -10.69
C SER A 360 -11.21 16.27 -9.70
N LEU A 361 -11.29 15.00 -10.10
CA LEU A 361 -10.89 13.89 -9.23
C LEU A 361 -9.37 13.99 -9.01
N HIS A 362 -8.98 14.08 -7.75
CA HIS A 362 -7.57 14.09 -7.34
C HIS A 362 -7.24 12.72 -6.75
N SER A 363 -6.10 12.15 -7.17
CA SER A 363 -5.55 10.95 -6.55
C SER A 363 -5.05 11.29 -5.16
N GLN A 364 -5.53 10.55 -4.15
CA GLN A 364 -4.99 10.66 -2.79
C GLN A 364 -3.72 9.82 -2.67
N PRO A 365 -2.57 10.40 -2.25
CA PRO A 365 -1.35 9.64 -2.10
C PRO A 365 -1.46 8.63 -0.96
N LEU A 366 -0.97 7.42 -1.20
CA LEU A 366 -0.85 6.36 -0.20
C LEU A 366 0.62 6.21 0.17
N LEU A 367 0.93 6.42 1.44
CA LEU A 367 2.27 6.39 2.00
C LEU A 367 2.45 5.20 2.94
N PHE A 368 3.31 4.27 2.53
CA PHE A 368 3.83 3.18 3.35
C PHE A 368 5.11 3.65 4.07
N ILE A 369 5.19 3.47 5.38
CA ILE A 369 6.36 3.86 6.19
C ILE A 369 6.76 2.75 7.13
N GLU A 370 7.97 2.24 7.00
CA GLU A 370 8.52 1.30 7.98
C GLU A 370 9.22 2.01 9.13
N GLU A 371 8.93 1.61 10.36
CA GLU A 371 9.63 2.03 11.58
C GLU A 371 10.04 3.52 11.58
N PRO A 372 9.08 4.46 11.44
CA PRO A 372 9.39 5.89 11.47
C PRO A 372 10.00 6.36 12.79
N GLU A 373 9.90 5.56 13.85
CA GLU A 373 10.51 5.79 15.16
C GLU A 373 12.01 5.48 15.25
N ALA A 374 12.59 4.83 14.24
CA ALA A 374 13.98 4.37 14.29
C ALA A 374 14.92 5.54 14.65
N HIS A 375 15.81 5.31 15.62
CA HIS A 375 16.76 6.30 16.16
C HIS A 375 16.12 7.52 16.86
N LEU A 376 14.81 7.53 17.12
CA LEU A 376 14.13 8.65 17.79
C LEU A 376 13.97 8.44 19.29
N HIS A 377 14.16 9.51 20.06
CA HIS A 377 13.77 9.55 21.46
C HIS A 377 12.23 9.48 21.61
N PRO A 378 11.68 8.85 22.66
CA PRO A 378 10.23 8.72 22.89
C PRO A 378 9.41 10.01 22.72
N LYS A 379 9.90 11.13 23.28
CA LYS A 379 9.24 12.45 23.12
C LYS A 379 9.08 12.86 21.65
N THR A 380 10.05 12.51 20.80
CA THR A 380 10.01 12.79 19.36
C THR A 380 9.05 11.85 18.65
N GLN A 381 9.01 10.57 19.02
CA GLN A 381 8.05 9.60 18.47
C GLN A 381 6.60 10.07 18.68
N ILE A 382 6.28 10.61 19.86
CA ILE A 382 4.96 11.20 20.17
C ILE A 382 4.64 12.38 19.24
N LYS A 383 5.59 13.30 19.03
CA LYS A 383 5.40 14.44 18.12
C LYS A 383 5.20 13.96 16.68
N LEU A 384 6.04 13.03 16.24
CA LEU A 384 5.98 12.48 14.89
C LEU A 384 4.63 11.78 14.63
N MET A 385 4.16 10.96 15.56
CA MET A 385 2.86 10.29 15.43
C MET A 385 1.72 11.30 15.25
N LYS A 386 1.72 12.40 16.02
CA LYS A 386 0.72 13.48 15.88
C LYS A 386 0.79 14.11 14.49
N LEU A 387 1.98 14.37 13.97
CA LEU A 387 2.18 14.96 12.64
C LEU A 387 1.79 13.98 11.51
N LEU A 388 2.01 12.67 11.67
CA LEU A 388 1.52 11.65 10.73
C LEU A 388 -0.02 11.54 10.74
N ILE A 389 -0.67 11.72 11.89
CA ILE A 389 -2.13 11.82 11.99
C ILE A 389 -2.64 13.10 11.33
N GLU A 390 -1.92 14.22 11.43
CA GLU A 390 -2.26 15.44 10.67
C GLU A 390 -2.09 15.22 9.16
N LEU A 391 -1.05 14.51 8.74
CA LEU A 391 -0.82 14.12 7.34
C LEU A 391 -1.97 13.27 6.81
N SER A 392 -2.49 12.34 7.63
CA SER A 392 -3.62 11.51 7.22
C SER A 392 -4.93 12.26 7.08
N LYS A 393 -5.14 13.27 7.91
CA LYS A 393 -6.29 14.18 7.77
C LYS A 393 -6.15 15.12 6.58
N ALA A 394 -4.93 15.44 6.15
CA ALA A 394 -4.69 16.30 4.99
C ALA A 394 -4.97 15.61 3.64
N GLY A 395 -5.23 14.30 3.64
CA GLY A 395 -5.59 13.53 2.44
C GLY A 395 -4.58 12.47 2.04
N VAL A 396 -3.50 12.26 2.80
CA VAL A 396 -2.54 11.18 2.55
C VAL A 396 -2.98 9.93 3.31
N GLN A 397 -3.24 8.80 2.67
CA GLN A 397 -3.44 7.57 3.43
C GLN A 397 -2.09 7.09 3.97
N VAL A 398 -1.99 6.77 5.26
CA VAL A 398 -0.73 6.35 5.89
C VAL A 398 -0.83 4.91 6.39
N ILE A 399 0.01 4.01 5.89
CA ILE A 399 0.16 2.65 6.42
C ILE A 399 1.57 2.55 6.96
N MET A 400 1.73 2.13 8.21
CA MET A 400 3.06 2.09 8.80
C MET A 400 3.28 0.88 9.69
N THR A 401 4.52 0.39 9.71
CA THR A 401 4.97 -0.58 10.70
C THR A 401 5.63 0.13 11.86
N THR A 402 5.45 -0.38 13.08
CA THR A 402 6.12 0.16 14.25
C THR A 402 6.28 -0.91 15.33
N HIS A 403 7.27 -0.74 16.19
CA HIS A 403 7.44 -1.44 17.46
C HIS A 403 7.31 -0.46 18.66
N SER A 404 6.85 0.77 18.43
CA SER A 404 6.80 1.81 19.44
C SER A 404 5.46 1.87 20.18
N ASP A 405 5.52 1.58 21.48
CA ASP A 405 4.41 1.80 22.42
C ASP A 405 4.02 3.28 22.49
N PHE A 406 4.99 4.18 22.35
CA PHE A 406 4.74 5.62 22.40
C PHE A 406 3.89 6.07 21.22
N MET A 407 4.15 5.55 20.01
CA MET A 407 3.34 5.87 18.83
C MET A 407 1.94 5.27 18.93
N LEU A 408 1.83 4.00 19.34
CA LEU A 408 0.54 3.33 19.57
C LEU A 408 -0.31 4.08 20.60
N ASN A 409 0.24 4.36 21.78
CA ASN A 409 -0.48 5.07 22.84
C ASN A 409 -0.79 6.52 22.45
N THR A 410 0.05 7.16 21.63
CA THR A 410 -0.27 8.48 21.08
C THR A 410 -1.48 8.41 20.16
N LEU A 411 -1.55 7.42 19.27
CA LEU A 411 -2.71 7.18 18.40
C LEU A 411 -3.97 6.90 19.21
N SER A 412 -3.88 6.01 20.20
CA SER A 412 -4.96 5.72 21.17
C SER A 412 -5.48 6.99 21.85
N ASN A 413 -4.57 7.84 22.36
CA ASN A 413 -4.93 9.12 22.96
C ASN A 413 -5.54 10.13 21.97
N GLN A 414 -5.15 10.09 20.69
CA GLN A 414 -5.79 10.92 19.66
C GLN A 414 -7.22 10.46 19.34
N ILE A 415 -7.52 9.16 19.48
CA ILE A 415 -8.88 8.64 19.37
C ILE A 415 -9.71 9.09 20.58
N LEU A 416 -9.20 8.87 21.79
CA LEU A 416 -9.84 9.26 23.05
C LEU A 416 -10.13 10.77 23.16
N SER A 417 -9.29 11.60 22.53
CA SER A 417 -9.48 13.05 22.49
C SER A 417 -10.31 13.52 21.28
N GLU A 418 -10.96 12.60 20.56
CA GLU A 418 -11.80 12.83 19.38
C GLU A 418 -11.10 13.57 18.23
N LYS A 419 -9.76 13.63 18.26
CA LYS A 419 -9.00 14.27 17.20
C LYS A 419 -9.04 13.43 15.94
N ILE A 420 -9.13 12.10 16.04
CA ILE A 420 -9.35 11.18 14.93
C ILE A 420 -10.43 10.17 15.32
N LYS A 421 -11.34 9.86 14.39
CA LYS A 421 -12.39 8.87 14.65
C LYS A 421 -11.81 7.47 14.62
N SER A 422 -12.25 6.59 15.52
CA SER A 422 -11.85 5.17 15.54
C SER A 422 -12.06 4.48 14.18
N ASN A 423 -13.15 4.80 13.48
CA ASN A 423 -13.45 4.25 12.15
C ASN A 423 -12.42 4.63 11.07
N ASP A 424 -11.71 5.75 11.23
CA ASP A 424 -10.65 6.20 10.31
C ASP A 424 -9.29 5.53 10.61
N VAL A 425 -9.20 4.75 11.69
CA VAL A 425 -7.95 4.14 12.17
C VAL A 425 -7.98 2.63 11.97
N GLY A 426 -6.88 2.07 11.47
CA GLY A 426 -6.58 0.65 11.49
C GLY A 426 -5.51 0.35 12.53
N SER A 427 -5.66 -0.74 13.29
CA SER A 427 -4.61 -1.28 14.15
C SER A 427 -4.53 -2.79 13.96
N ILE A 428 -3.34 -3.28 13.63
CA ILE A 428 -3.09 -4.68 13.32
C ILE A 428 -1.94 -5.15 14.21
N LEU A 429 -2.25 -5.96 15.23
CA LEU A 429 -1.25 -6.67 15.99
C LEU A 429 -0.88 -7.96 15.25
N MET A 430 0.36 -8.08 14.82
CA MET A 430 0.92 -9.33 14.31
C MET A 430 1.54 -10.13 15.46
N VAL A 431 1.26 -11.42 15.49
CA VAL A 431 1.81 -12.36 16.50
C VAL A 431 2.34 -13.59 15.78
N PHE A 432 3.51 -14.08 16.20
CA PHE A 432 4.09 -15.29 15.65
C PHE A 432 3.41 -16.55 16.20
N SER A 433 3.05 -17.48 15.32
CA SER A 433 2.51 -18.81 15.68
C SER A 433 3.41 -19.92 15.14
N LYS A 434 3.14 -21.18 15.52
CA LYS A 434 3.90 -22.34 15.02
C LYS A 434 3.88 -22.51 13.50
N GLU A 435 2.87 -21.97 12.83
CA GLU A 435 2.66 -22.09 11.38
C GLU A 435 2.91 -20.77 10.62
N GLY A 436 3.55 -19.80 11.28
CA GLY A 436 3.80 -18.45 10.77
C GLY A 436 2.97 -17.38 11.49
N SER A 437 3.18 -16.13 11.12
CA SER A 437 2.57 -14.97 11.75
C SER A 437 1.11 -14.79 11.36
N VAL A 438 0.29 -14.36 12.33
CA VAL A 438 -1.12 -14.06 12.14
C VAL A 438 -1.45 -12.64 12.59
N SER A 439 -2.34 -11.95 11.87
CA SER A 439 -3.03 -10.76 12.37
C SER A 439 -4.01 -11.18 13.47
N SER A 440 -3.82 -10.63 14.67
CA SER A 440 -4.65 -10.85 15.85
C SER A 440 -5.84 -9.88 15.84
N ASP A 441 -7.02 -10.37 16.23
CA ASP A 441 -8.21 -9.54 16.45
C ASP A 441 -8.13 -8.69 17.73
N LYS A 442 -7.01 -8.77 18.46
CA LYS A 442 -6.74 -7.94 19.64
C LYS A 442 -6.25 -6.55 19.20
N MET A 443 -6.41 -5.58 20.10
CA MET A 443 -5.96 -4.19 19.88
C MET A 443 -6.70 -3.44 18.76
N GLN A 444 -7.96 -3.81 18.51
CA GLN A 444 -8.81 -3.06 17.58
C GLN A 444 -9.15 -1.66 18.12
N PRO A 445 -9.14 -0.61 17.28
CA PRO A 445 -9.52 0.73 17.68
C PRO A 445 -10.99 0.79 18.10
N GLN A 446 -11.25 1.33 19.28
CA GLN A 446 -12.59 1.58 19.84
C GLN A 446 -12.69 3.05 20.28
N GLU A 447 -13.88 3.50 20.67
CA GLU A 447 -14.07 4.86 21.19
C GLU A 447 -13.27 5.10 22.48
N ASP A 448 -13.01 4.07 23.28
CA ASP A 448 -12.12 4.09 24.46
C ASP A 448 -10.63 3.97 24.10
N GLY A 449 -10.27 4.08 22.81
CA GLY A 449 -8.90 4.01 22.31
C GLY A 449 -8.48 2.61 21.87
N ILE A 450 -7.19 2.33 21.96
CA ILE A 450 -6.59 1.02 21.67
C ILE A 450 -6.02 0.45 22.97
N ARG A 451 -6.52 -0.70 23.41
CA ARG A 451 -6.04 -1.37 24.62
C ARG A 451 -4.70 -2.07 24.34
N ASP A 452 -3.61 -1.55 24.87
CA ASP A 452 -2.28 -2.16 24.78
C ASP A 452 -2.23 -3.44 25.64
N GLN A 453 -2.07 -4.59 24.99
CA GLN A 453 -1.89 -5.89 25.63
C GLN A 453 -0.51 -6.49 25.40
N ASN A 454 0.38 -5.78 24.70
CA ASN A 454 1.60 -6.38 24.18
C ASN A 454 2.84 -6.03 25.04
N PHE A 455 3.04 -4.76 25.39
CA PHE A 455 4.28 -4.33 26.07
C PHE A 455 4.09 -3.86 27.51
N LEU A 456 2.86 -3.53 27.89
CA LEU A 456 2.53 -3.16 29.28
C LEU A 456 3.00 -4.24 30.25
N LYS A 457 2.85 -5.51 29.88
CA LYS A 457 3.27 -6.66 30.69
C LYS A 457 4.78 -6.68 30.94
N THR A 458 5.60 -6.53 29.90
CA THR A 458 7.07 -6.56 30.02
C THR A 458 7.59 -5.39 30.86
N THR A 459 7.02 -4.19 30.66
CA THR A 459 7.39 -3.00 31.45
C THR A 459 7.00 -3.20 32.92
N GLU A 460 5.82 -3.75 33.17
CA GLU A 460 5.33 -4.03 34.52
C GLU A 460 6.19 -5.10 35.21
N GLU A 461 6.61 -6.15 34.49
CA GLU A 461 7.51 -7.18 35.00
C GLU A 461 8.85 -6.59 35.43
N LEU A 462 9.48 -5.77 34.59
CA LEU A 462 10.72 -5.07 34.92
C LEU A 462 10.57 -4.11 36.11
N TYR A 463 9.44 -3.40 36.19
CA TYR A 463 9.15 -2.52 37.32
C TYR A 463 8.98 -3.30 38.63
N ARG A 464 8.23 -4.41 38.59
CA ARG A 464 8.05 -5.33 39.73
C ARG A 464 9.37 -5.97 40.14
N GLU A 465 10.22 -6.36 39.19
CA GLU A 465 11.56 -6.86 39.47
C GLU A 465 12.41 -5.81 40.20
N ARG A 466 12.41 -4.56 39.71
CA ARG A 466 13.12 -3.45 40.35
C ARG A 466 12.67 -3.24 41.80
N ILE A 467 11.37 -3.26 42.06
CA ILE A 467 10.82 -3.15 43.42
C ILE A 467 11.38 -4.28 44.31
N ARG A 468 11.29 -5.53 43.86
CA ARG A 468 11.81 -6.70 44.61
C ARG A 468 13.30 -6.60 44.90
N LEU A 469 14.10 -6.07 43.96
CA LEU A 469 15.53 -5.87 44.14
C LEU A 469 15.83 -4.78 45.17
N HIS A 470 15.06 -3.68 45.18
CA HIS A 470 15.16 -2.65 46.22
C HIS A 470 14.81 -3.19 47.61
N GLU A 471 13.72 -3.96 47.73
CA GLU A 471 13.32 -4.60 48.99
C GLU A 471 14.43 -5.53 49.52
N LYS A 472 15.00 -6.38 48.66
CA LYS A 472 16.13 -7.25 49.03
C LYS A 472 17.37 -6.47 49.44
N ARG A 473 17.68 -5.35 48.78
CA ARG A 473 18.83 -4.50 49.11
C ARG A 473 18.64 -3.84 50.48
N ASN A 474 17.45 -3.32 50.75
CA ASN A 474 17.14 -2.66 52.02
C ASN A 474 17.18 -3.66 53.18
N ALA A 475 16.57 -4.84 53.03
CA ALA A 475 16.61 -5.88 54.05
C ALA A 475 18.05 -6.33 54.41
N LYS A 476 18.97 -6.34 53.43
CA LYS A 476 20.39 -6.63 53.68
C LYS A 476 21.11 -5.50 54.43
N LEU A 477 20.77 -4.24 54.17
CA LEU A 477 21.33 -3.10 54.88
C LEU A 477 20.88 -3.10 56.35
N ASP A 478 19.59 -3.31 56.59
CA ASP A 478 19.03 -3.42 57.96
C ASP A 478 19.64 -4.58 58.76
N SER A 479 20.02 -5.68 58.08
CA SER A 479 20.71 -6.82 58.71
C SER A 479 22.18 -6.57 59.05
N LYS A 480 22.81 -5.60 58.38
CA LYS A 480 24.21 -5.18 58.65
C LYS A 480 24.29 -4.15 59.75
N ASP A 481 23.32 -3.26 59.87
CA ASP A 481 23.27 -2.25 60.94
C ASP A 481 22.84 -2.83 62.30
N ARG A 482 22.37 -4.09 62.33
CA ARG A 482 22.02 -4.84 63.55
C ARG A 482 23.12 -5.79 64.05
N LYS A 483 24.28 -5.83 63.40
CA LYS A 483 25.50 -6.54 63.85
C LYS A 483 26.56 -5.52 64.22
#